data_AF-A0A3S1S8D0-F1
#
_entry.id   AF-A0A3S1S8D0-F1
#
_cell.length_a   1.000
_cell.length_b   1.000
_cell.length_c   1.000
_cell.angle_alpha   90.00
_cell.angle_beta   90.00
_cell.angle_gamma   90.00
#
_symmetry.space_group_name_H-M   'P 1'
#
loop_
_entity.id
_entity.type
_entity.pdbx_description
1 polymer ?
#
loop_
_entity_poly.entity_id
_entity_poly.type
_entity_poly.pdbx_seq_one_letter_code
_entity_poly.pdbx_strand_id
1 'polypeptide(L)' 'MSASVWDSYMDVPSATLAAQAYPDVPITRPLDGNAAFIDTSAAKAALGFEPRFSWRDYR' A
#
# COMPACT_ATOMS: atom_id res chain seq x y z
N MET A 1 -1.30 -12.81 -9.78
CA MET A 1 -1.42 -11.75 -8.75
C MET A 1 -2.20 -10.60 -9.37
N SER A 2 -3.42 -10.32 -8.91
CA SER A 2 -4.21 -9.21 -9.45
C SER A 2 -3.62 -7.88 -8.96
N ALA A 3 -3.39 -6.92 -9.86
CA ALA A 3 -2.86 -5.59 -9.55
C ALA A 3 -3.83 -4.69 -8.76
N SER A 4 -4.96 -5.24 -8.28
CA SER A 4 -6.11 -4.53 -7.73
C SER A 4 -6.23 -4.64 -6.20
N VAL A 5 -5.11 -4.76 -5.48
CA VAL A 5 -5.08 -4.79 -4.00
C VAL A 5 -4.74 -3.42 -3.43
N TRP A 6 -5.44 -2.97 -2.38
CA TRP A 6 -5.22 -1.66 -1.76
C TRP A 6 -4.30 -1.70 -0.54
N ASP A 7 -4.00 -2.89 -0.02
CA ASP A 7 -3.15 -3.10 1.14
C ASP A 7 -1.92 -3.97 0.83
N SER A 8 -0.98 -3.94 1.77
CA SER A 8 0.18 -4.80 1.85
C SER A 8 -0.23 -6.16 2.43
N TYR A 9 0.40 -7.22 1.92
CA TYR A 9 0.24 -8.58 2.44
C TYR A 9 0.81 -8.75 3.85
N MET A 10 1.66 -7.82 4.30
CA MET A 10 2.34 -7.92 5.58
C MET A 10 1.36 -7.79 6.75
N ASP A 11 1.60 -8.55 7.82
CA ASP A 11 0.82 -8.45 9.07
C ASP A 11 1.20 -7.19 9.88
N VAL A 12 2.42 -6.69 9.74
CA VAL A 12 2.91 -5.50 10.44
C VAL A 12 2.43 -4.23 9.71
N PRO A 13 2.00 -3.18 10.43
CA PRO A 13 1.62 -1.90 9.81
C PRO A 13 2.72 -1.33 8.91
N SER A 14 2.30 -0.73 7.79
CA SER A 14 3.20 -0.28 6.73
C SER A 14 4.15 0.82 7.21
N ALA A 15 3.68 1.76 8.03
CA ALA A 15 4.54 2.80 8.62
C ALA A 15 5.63 2.21 9.51
N THR A 16 5.30 1.19 10.33
CA THR A 16 6.25 0.50 11.20
C THR A 16 7.31 -0.23 10.38
N LEU A 17 6.91 -0.94 9.32
CA LEU A 17 7.83 -1.61 8.42
C LEU A 17 8.76 -0.63 7.69
N ALA A 18 8.23 0.50 7.22
CA ALA A 18 9.01 1.54 6.57
C ALA A 18 10.09 2.10 7.51
N ALA A 19 9.74 2.43 8.76
CA ALA A 19 10.67 2.94 9.74
C ALA A 19 11.76 1.93 10.13
N GLN A 20 11.44 0.63 10.14
CA GLN A 20 12.41 -0.44 10.43
C GLN A 20 13.38 -0.66 9.27
N ALA A 21 12.88 -0.69 8.03
CA ALA A 21 13.70 -0.98 6.85
C ALA A 21 14.46 0.25 6.33
N TYR A 22 13.88 1.44 6.49
CA TYR A 22 14.37 2.70 5.94
C TYR A 22 14.23 3.84 6.96
N PRO A 23 14.98 3.82 8.06
CA PRO A 23 14.79 4.76 9.18
C PRO A 23 14.99 6.23 8.80
N ASP A 24 15.84 6.51 7.81
CA ASP A 24 16.19 7.87 7.40
C ASP A 24 15.34 8.39 6.22
N VAL A 25 14.41 7.58 5.69
CA VAL A 25 13.60 7.95 4.54
C VAL A 25 12.31 8.62 5.02
N PRO A 26 12.05 9.89 4.65
CA PRO A 26 10.84 10.57 5.07
C PRO A 26 9.60 9.95 4.42
N ILE A 27 8.56 9.73 5.23
CA ILE A 27 7.23 9.35 4.75
C ILE A 27 6.55 10.61 4.20
N THR A 28 6.34 10.65 2.87
CA THR A 28 5.76 11.81 2.17
C THR A 28 4.24 11.79 2.09
N ARG A 29 3.61 10.65 2.44
CA ARG A 29 2.16 10.44 2.47
C ARG A 29 1.79 9.45 3.57
N PRO A 30 0.63 9.59 4.25
CA PRO A 30 0.22 8.66 5.29
C PRO A 30 0.23 7.20 4.82
N LEU A 31 0.76 6.31 5.67
CA LEU A 31 0.76 4.85 5.48
C LEU A 31 -0.13 4.21 6.56
N ASP A 32 -1.43 4.49 6.48
CA ASP A 32 -2.40 4.05 7.48
C ASP A 32 -2.58 2.52 7.47
N GLY A 33 -2.55 1.91 8.66
CA GLY A 33 -2.67 0.47 8.82
C GLY A 33 -1.68 -0.28 7.95
N ASN A 34 -2.19 -1.06 6.99
CA ASN A 34 -1.39 -1.86 6.08
C ASN A 34 -1.45 -1.32 4.65
N ALA A 35 -1.55 0.00 4.45
CA ALA A 35 -1.55 0.64 3.13
C ALA A 35 -0.47 0.06 2.20
N ALA A 36 -0.79 -0.12 0.91
CA ALA A 36 0.18 -0.55 -0.08
C ALA A 36 1.31 0.48 -0.28
N PHE A 37 2.53 0.02 -0.51
CA PHE A 37 3.68 0.91 -0.79
C PHE A 37 3.69 1.45 -2.22
N ILE A 38 2.96 0.81 -3.14
CA ILE A 38 2.86 1.24 -4.53
C ILE A 38 1.84 2.39 -4.63
N ASP A 39 2.23 3.48 -5.27
CA ASP A 39 1.31 4.56 -5.60
C ASP A 39 0.58 4.28 -6.91
N THR A 40 -0.75 4.18 -6.86
CA THR A 40 -1.61 3.95 -8.01
C THR A 40 -2.36 5.21 -8.45
N SER A 41 -2.06 6.37 -7.87
CA SER A 41 -2.70 7.66 -8.21
C SER A 41 -2.59 7.99 -9.70
N ALA A 42 -1.42 7.73 -10.30
CA ALA A 42 -1.20 7.93 -11.73
C ALA A 42 -2.07 7.00 -12.59
N ALA A 43 -2.20 5.72 -12.19
CA ALA A 43 -3.06 4.77 -12.88
C ALA A 43 -4.54 5.14 -12.74
N LYS A 44 -4.97 5.64 -11.58
CA LYS A 44 -6.31 6.18 -11.39
C LYS A 44 -6.59 7.36 -12.32
N ALA A 45 -5.67 8.31 -12.40
CA ALA A 45 -5.82 9.50 -13.24
C ALA A 45 -5.83 9.16 -14.73
N ALA A 46 -4.94 8.28 -15.19
CA ALA A 46 -4.80 7.97 -16.60
C ALA A 46 -5.81 6.92 -17.11
N LEU A 47 -6.18 5.95 -16.27
CA LEU A 47 -6.90 4.75 -16.68
C LEU A 47 -8.20 4.50 -15.89
N GLY A 48 -8.55 5.35 -14.92
CA GLY A 48 -9.68 5.10 -14.02
C GLY A 48 -9.47 3.87 -13.14
N PHE A 49 -8.23 3.45 -12.95
CA PHE A 49 -7.90 2.29 -12.12
C PHE A 49 -8.28 2.55 -10.65
N GLU A 50 -8.99 1.59 -10.05
CA GLU A 50 -9.33 1.58 -8.64
C GLU A 50 -9.06 0.18 -8.09
N PRO A 51 -8.22 0.02 -7.04
CA PRO A 51 -8.05 -1.27 -6.38
C PRO A 51 -9.35 -1.69 -5.68
N ARG A 52 -9.70 -2.98 -5.74
CA ARG A 52 -11.00 -3.50 -5.28
C ARG A 52 -10.90 -4.65 -4.28
N PHE A 53 -9.69 -5.12 -3.99
CA PHE A 53 -9.49 -6.29 -3.15
C PHE A 53 -8.54 -5.94 -2.00
N SER A 54 -8.67 -6.64 -0.89
CA SER A 54 -7.69 -6.66 0.19
C SER A 54 -7.05 -8.03 0.29
N TRP A 55 -5.77 -8.10 0.66
CA TRP A 55 -5.15 -9.36 1.04
C TRP A 55 -5.84 -10.03 2.24
N ARG A 56 -6.49 -9.22 3.08
CA ARG A 56 -7.22 -9.70 4.27
C ARG A 56 -8.50 -10.43 3.91
N ASP A 57 -9.05 -10.21 2.72
CA ASP A 57 -10.24 -10.93 2.24
C ASP A 57 -9.94 -12.39 1.87
N TYR A 58 -8.65 -12.72 1.65
CA TYR A 58 -8.19 -14.04 1.25
C TYR A 58 -7.59 -14.85 2.42
N ARG A 59 -7.77 -14.38 3.65
CA ARG A 59 -7.28 -15.03 4.87
C ARG A 59 -8.34 -15.92 5.53
#